data_AF-A0AAN1HWL2-F1
#
_entry.id   AF-A0AAN1HWL2-F1
#
_cell.length_a   1.000
_cell.length_b   1.000
_cell.length_c   1.000
_cell.angle_alpha   90.00
_cell.angle_beta   90.00
_cell.angle_gamma   90.00
#
_symmetry.space_group_name_H-M   'P 1'
#
loop_
_entity.id
_entity.type
_entity.pdbx_description
1 polymer ?
#
loop_
_entity_poly.entity_id
_entity_poly.type
_entity_poly.pdbx_seq_one_letter_code
_entity_poly.pdbx_strand_id
1 'polypeptide(L)'
;MEHRLVSGIEKALGWDGPGAVGAAFARGRLEDPDLLARLMTPYRLLDTVKRRHLSHPQLRCYATGDELHPSSYLSTVVNRRRQAVRQADMAALGRILSDGGTMVLDSVDTFDPTLEVACRALGWWSGELVSVNAYLAVGDTDGFHLHWDDHDVIAV
;
A
#
# COMPACT_ATOMS: atom_id res chain seq x y z
N MET A 1 3.90 -10.53 -23.07
CA MET A 1 3.20 -9.24 -22.86
C MET A 1 4.19 -8.34 -22.15
N GLU A 2 4.66 -7.26 -22.77
CA GLU A 2 5.60 -6.33 -22.12
C GLU A 2 4.82 -5.37 -21.22
N HIS A 3 4.84 -5.64 -19.91
CA HIS A 3 4.21 -4.76 -18.93
C HIS A 3 5.24 -3.76 -18.40
N ARG A 4 4.98 -2.46 -18.56
CA ARG A 4 5.93 -1.37 -18.26
C ARG A 4 6.52 -1.43 -16.85
N LEU A 5 5.71 -1.76 -15.84
CA LEU A 5 6.20 -1.87 -14.46
C LEU A 5 7.17 -3.04 -14.29
N VAL A 6 6.84 -4.20 -14.87
CA VAL A 6 7.64 -5.41 -14.73
C VAL A 6 9.00 -5.18 -15.38
N SER A 7 9.03 -4.72 -16.63
CA SER A 7 10.28 -4.40 -17.34
C SER A 7 11.09 -3.30 -16.67
N GLY A 8 10.41 -2.32 -16.04
CA GLY A 8 11.07 -1.29 -15.25
C GLY A 8 11.76 -1.86 -14.01
N ILE A 9 11.08 -2.73 -13.26
CA ILE A 9 11.63 -3.40 -12.07
C ILE A 9 12.77 -4.34 -12.46
N GLU A 10 12.59 -5.17 -13.48
CA GLU A 10 13.64 -6.07 -13.99
C GLU A 10 14.92 -5.31 -14.29
N LYS A 11 14.82 -4.24 -15.08
CA LYS A 11 15.96 -3.41 -15.44
C LYS A 11 16.58 -2.71 -14.24
N ALA A 12 15.75 -2.19 -13.33
CA ALA A 12 16.23 -1.50 -12.14
C ALA A 12 17.01 -2.43 -11.21
N LEU A 13 16.57 -3.67 -11.06
CA LEU A 13 17.16 -4.66 -10.15
C LEU A 13 18.17 -5.60 -10.83
N GLY A 14 18.35 -5.49 -12.15
CA GLY A 14 19.29 -6.31 -12.91
C GLY A 14 18.85 -7.77 -13.05
N TRP A 15 17.53 -8.02 -13.11
CA TRP A 15 16.98 -9.36 -13.33
C TRP A 15 16.98 -9.71 -14.83
N ASP A 16 17.19 -11.00 -15.11
CA ASP A 16 17.32 -11.53 -16.48
C ASP A 16 16.12 -12.41 -16.85
N GLY A 17 14.92 -11.84 -16.67
CA GLY A 17 13.65 -12.49 -16.99
C GLY A 17 12.95 -13.18 -15.81
N PRO A 18 11.80 -13.83 -16.10
CA PRO A 18 10.92 -14.46 -15.11
C PRO A 18 11.63 -15.31 -14.06
N GLY A 19 11.33 -15.08 -12.79
CA GLY A 19 11.87 -15.85 -11.68
C GLY A 19 11.33 -15.44 -10.31
N ALA A 20 11.66 -16.25 -9.30
CA ALA A 20 11.31 -15.96 -7.91
C ALA A 20 11.93 -14.64 -7.45
N VAL A 21 11.19 -13.89 -6.63
CA VAL A 21 11.64 -12.62 -6.06
C VAL A 21 12.37 -12.89 -4.73
N GLY A 22 13.22 -11.95 -4.28
CA GLY A 22 13.76 -11.97 -2.92
C GLY A 22 14.92 -12.94 -2.65
N ALA A 23 15.41 -13.68 -3.67
CA ALA A 23 16.59 -14.55 -3.53
C ALA A 23 17.86 -13.84 -3.04
N ALA A 24 17.96 -12.52 -3.27
CA ALA A 24 19.01 -11.66 -2.74
C ALA A 24 18.48 -10.23 -2.55
N PHE A 25 19.10 -9.50 -1.62
CA PHE A 25 18.86 -8.06 -1.51
C PHE A 25 19.39 -7.36 -2.77
N ALA A 26 18.52 -6.59 -3.41
CA ALA A 26 18.85 -5.77 -4.56
C ALA A 26 18.30 -4.35 -4.36
N ARG A 27 19.02 -3.37 -4.93
CA ARG A 27 18.58 -1.97 -4.94
C ARG A 27 18.80 -1.41 -6.34
N GLY A 28 17.76 -0.78 -6.86
CA GLY A 28 17.73 -0.23 -8.21
C GLY A 28 17.16 1.17 -8.28
N ARG A 29 17.08 1.71 -9.49
CA ARG A 29 16.36 2.95 -9.78
C ARG A 29 15.52 2.75 -11.04
N LEU A 30 14.23 3.04 -10.94
CA LEU A 30 13.35 3.12 -12.12
C LEU A 30 13.76 4.30 -12.99
N GLU A 31 13.87 4.07 -14.30
CA GLU A 31 14.22 5.11 -15.27
C GLU A 31 13.09 6.12 -15.50
N ASP A 32 11.84 5.66 -15.44
CA ASP A 32 10.63 6.45 -15.58
C ASP A 32 9.96 6.63 -14.21
N PRO A 33 10.29 7.70 -13.45
CA PRO A 33 9.71 7.93 -12.14
C PRO A 33 8.20 8.25 -12.19
N ASP A 34 7.70 8.73 -13.33
CA ASP A 34 6.27 9.04 -13.51
C ASP A 34 5.41 7.76 -13.51
N LEU A 35 6.04 6.60 -13.74
CA LEU A 35 5.37 5.31 -13.64
C LEU A 35 4.79 5.08 -12.24
N LEU A 36 5.50 5.49 -11.18
CA LEU A 36 5.02 5.33 -9.80
C LEU A 36 3.80 6.21 -9.53
N ALA A 37 3.82 7.45 -10.00
CA ALA A 37 2.67 8.36 -9.88
C ALA A 37 1.42 7.85 -10.63
N ARG A 38 1.61 7.02 -11.66
CA ARG A 38 0.50 6.35 -12.36
C ARG A 38 -0.07 5.16 -11.58
N LEU A 39 0.76 4.46 -10.81
CA LEU A 39 0.31 3.38 -9.93
C LEU A 39 -0.48 3.94 -8.76
N MET A 40 0.12 4.86 -8.02
CA MET A 40 -0.48 5.41 -6.81
C MET A 40 0.03 6.82 -6.54
N THR A 41 -0.86 7.66 -6.03
CA THR A 41 -0.50 8.95 -5.43
C THR A 41 -1.11 9.02 -4.03
N PRO A 42 -0.59 9.87 -3.13
CA PRO A 42 -1.22 10.10 -1.84
C PRO A 42 -2.70 10.47 -1.97
N TYR A 43 -3.07 11.26 -2.99
CA TYR A 43 -4.45 11.63 -3.25
C TYR A 43 -5.32 10.45 -3.68
N ARG A 44 -4.83 9.55 -4.55
CA ARG A 44 -5.57 8.33 -4.96
C ARG A 44 -5.73 7.35 -3.79
N LEU A 45 -4.71 7.25 -2.94
CA LEU A 45 -4.77 6.44 -1.73
C LEU A 45 -5.82 6.98 -0.76
N LEU A 46 -5.77 8.28 -0.44
CA LEU A 46 -6.73 8.92 0.46
C LEU A 46 -8.17 8.91 -0.10
N ASP A 47 -8.34 9.05 -1.43
CA ASP A 47 -9.66 8.93 -2.06
C ASP A 47 -10.21 7.50 -1.96
N THR A 48 -9.34 6.48 -2.12
CA THR A 48 -9.69 5.08 -1.86
C THR A 48 -10.12 4.89 -0.41
N VAL A 49 -9.32 5.33 0.55
CA VAL A 49 -9.62 5.21 1.99
C VAL A 49 -10.94 5.87 2.35
N LYS A 50 -11.21 7.06 1.81
CA LYS A 50 -12.44 7.82 2.05
C LYS A 50 -13.70 7.11 1.56
N ARG A 51 -13.62 6.36 0.46
CA ARG A 51 -14.80 5.83 -0.26
C ARG A 51 -15.13 4.39 0.06
N ARG A 52 -14.17 3.61 0.57
CA ARG A 52 -14.34 2.19 0.84
C ARG A 52 -14.90 1.94 2.24
N HIS A 53 -15.66 0.88 2.38
CA HIS A 53 -15.92 0.30 3.68
C HIS A 53 -14.67 -0.45 4.10
N LEU A 54 -14.05 0.01 5.18
CA LEU A 54 -12.78 -0.50 5.66
C LEU A 54 -12.94 -0.98 7.09
N SER A 55 -12.27 -2.07 7.40
CA SER A 55 -12.12 -2.58 8.76
C SER A 55 -10.66 -2.79 9.08
N HIS A 56 -10.36 -3.00 10.35
CA HIS A 56 -9.11 -3.65 10.73
C HIS A 56 -9.11 -5.10 10.20
N PRO A 57 -7.97 -5.65 9.73
CA PRO A 57 -6.67 -5.01 9.58
C PRO A 57 -6.46 -4.25 8.26
N GLN A 58 -7.45 -4.13 7.37
CA GLN A 58 -7.28 -3.46 6.08
C GLN A 58 -6.77 -2.01 6.19
N LEU A 59 -7.26 -1.25 7.17
CA LEU A 59 -6.74 0.09 7.49
C LEU A 59 -6.12 0.07 8.90
N ARG A 60 -4.83 0.38 8.97
CA ARG A 60 -4.06 0.50 10.20
C ARG A 60 -3.47 1.89 10.33
N CYS A 61 -3.29 2.35 11.55
CA CYS A 61 -2.60 3.59 11.85
C CYS A 61 -1.60 3.36 12.96
N TYR A 62 -0.45 4.01 12.87
CA TYR A 62 0.62 3.94 13.84
C TYR A 62 0.97 5.33 14.31
N ALA A 63 1.33 5.46 15.57
CA ALA A 63 1.93 6.66 16.13
C ALA A 63 3.04 6.25 17.09
N THR A 64 4.18 6.95 17.02
CA THR A 64 5.34 6.68 17.88
C THR A 64 5.78 5.20 17.91
N GLY A 65 5.63 4.49 16.79
CA GLY A 65 5.97 3.08 16.63
C GLY A 65 4.89 2.06 17.02
N ASP A 66 3.81 2.50 17.70
CA ASP A 66 2.73 1.63 18.16
C ASP A 66 1.49 1.69 17.27
N GLU A 67 0.82 0.55 17.08
CA GLU A 67 -0.46 0.50 16.37
C GLU A 67 -1.58 1.14 17.21
N LEU A 68 -2.27 2.10 16.61
CA LEU A 68 -3.42 2.76 17.22
C LEU A 68 -4.64 1.85 17.20
N HIS A 69 -5.45 1.91 18.26
CA HIS A 69 -6.72 1.17 18.28
C HIS A 69 -7.67 1.64 17.16
N PRO A 70 -8.34 0.74 16.42
CA PRO A 70 -9.16 1.11 15.25
C PRO A 70 -10.28 2.11 15.53
N SER A 71 -10.81 2.16 16.76
CA SER A 71 -11.83 3.16 17.12
C SER A 71 -11.32 4.61 17.10
N SER A 72 -10.01 4.81 17.06
CA SER A 72 -9.39 6.14 16.99
C SER A 72 -9.47 6.75 15.60
N TYR A 73 -9.69 5.94 14.55
CA TYR A 73 -9.69 6.39 13.15
C TYR A 73 -10.73 5.71 12.25
N LEU A 74 -11.54 4.78 12.76
CA LEU A 74 -12.71 4.22 12.09
C LEU A 74 -13.99 4.69 12.75
N SER A 75 -14.99 4.99 11.93
CA SER A 75 -16.35 5.32 12.36
C SER A 75 -17.36 4.34 11.78
N THR A 76 -18.45 4.12 12.51
CA THR A 76 -19.61 3.38 11.99
C THR A 76 -20.61 4.37 11.44
N VAL A 77 -21.01 4.20 10.18
CA VAL A 77 -22.11 4.95 9.58
C VAL A 77 -23.22 4.01 9.16
N VAL A 78 -24.44 4.53 9.13
CA VAL A 78 -25.60 3.82 8.62
C VAL A 78 -25.74 4.16 7.14
N ASN A 79 -25.59 3.17 6.27
CA ASN A 79 -25.73 3.38 4.83
C ASN A 79 -27.21 3.58 4.44
N ARG A 80 -27.46 3.89 3.16
CA ARG A 80 -28.83 4.08 2.62
C ARG A 80 -29.74 2.86 2.79
N ARG A 81 -29.17 1.67 2.97
CA ARG A 81 -29.88 0.39 3.20
C ARG A 81 -30.07 0.08 4.69
N ARG A 82 -29.84 1.05 5.57
CA ARG A 82 -29.91 0.91 7.04
C ARG A 82 -28.94 -0.11 7.62
N GLN A 83 -27.83 -0.38 6.94
CA GLN A 83 -26.80 -1.27 7.44
C GLN A 83 -25.69 -0.44 8.09
N ALA A 84 -25.24 -0.89 9.25
CA ALA A 84 -24.05 -0.35 9.90
C ALA A 84 -22.80 -0.82 9.14
N VAL A 85 -22.02 0.14 8.64
CA VAL A 85 -20.78 -0.11 7.90
C VAL A 85 -19.66 0.70 8.52
N ARG A 86 -18.45 0.14 8.55
CA ARG A 86 -17.26 0.86 9.00
C ARG A 86 -16.63 1.61 7.83
N GLN A 87 -16.16 2.81 8.13
CA GLN A 87 -15.44 3.67 7.18
C GLN A 87 -14.37 4.47 7.93
N ALA A 88 -13.40 4.99 7.20
CA ALA A 88 -12.41 5.89 7.76
C ALA A 88 -13.04 7.19 8.30
N ASP A 89 -12.66 7.60 9.50
CA ASP A 89 -12.82 8.97 9.97
C ASP A 89 -11.67 9.81 9.39
N MET A 90 -11.92 10.46 8.25
CA MET A 90 -10.91 11.25 7.55
C MET A 90 -10.38 12.43 8.37
N ALA A 91 -11.18 12.97 9.31
CA ALA A 91 -10.72 14.05 10.17
C ALA A 91 -9.75 13.52 11.24
N ALA A 92 -10.04 12.34 11.79
CA ALA A 92 -9.12 11.66 12.71
C ALA A 92 -7.82 11.23 12.01
N LEU A 93 -7.91 10.65 10.80
CA LEU A 93 -6.73 10.34 9.99
C LEU A 93 -5.87 11.57 9.70
N GLY A 94 -6.51 12.70 9.35
CA GLY A 94 -5.80 13.96 9.12
C GLY A 94 -5.02 14.43 10.34
N ARG A 95 -5.57 14.29 11.56
CA ARG A 95 -4.85 14.60 12.81
C ARG A 95 -3.68 13.65 13.02
N ILE A 96 -3.92 12.34 12.93
CA ILE A 96 -2.88 11.32 13.09
C ILE A 96 -1.69 11.59 12.17
N LEU A 97 -1.94 11.81 10.88
CA LEU A 97 -0.89 12.09 9.90
C LEU A 97 -0.17 13.42 10.18
N SER A 98 -0.91 14.46 10.61
CA SER A 98 -0.31 15.76 10.94
C SER A 98 0.57 15.70 12.19
N ASP A 99 0.29 14.77 13.09
CA ASP A 99 1.04 14.53 14.33
C ASP A 99 2.20 13.53 14.12
N GLY A 100 2.58 13.24 12.87
CA GLY A 100 3.68 12.32 12.53
C GLY A 100 3.31 10.84 12.51
N GLY A 101 2.02 10.51 12.58
CA GLY A 101 1.54 9.14 12.45
C GLY A 101 1.69 8.60 11.02
N THR A 102 1.60 7.27 10.91
CA THR A 102 1.64 6.55 9.63
C THR A 102 0.33 5.82 9.41
N MET A 103 -0.23 5.90 8.20
CA MET A 103 -1.39 5.13 7.77
C MET A 103 -0.95 4.00 6.85
N VAL A 104 -1.51 2.81 7.05
CA VAL A 104 -1.32 1.64 6.17
C VAL A 104 -2.66 1.20 5.60
N LEU A 105 -2.70 0.98 4.29
CA LEU A 105 -3.80 0.28 3.65
C LEU A 105 -3.27 -1.05 3.11
N ASP A 106 -3.76 -2.15 3.66
CA ASP A 106 -3.36 -3.49 3.24
C ASP A 106 -4.10 -3.92 1.97
N SER A 107 -3.41 -4.65 1.09
CA SER A 107 -3.96 -5.23 -0.15
C SER A 107 -4.72 -4.21 -1.01
N VAL A 108 -4.08 -3.06 -1.29
CA VAL A 108 -4.65 -1.94 -2.05
C VAL A 108 -5.03 -2.34 -3.47
N ASP A 109 -4.38 -3.36 -4.02
CA ASP A 109 -4.74 -4.00 -5.29
C ASP A 109 -6.20 -4.52 -5.31
N THR A 110 -6.78 -4.85 -4.16
CA THR A 110 -8.21 -5.23 -4.06
C THR A 110 -9.17 -4.04 -4.24
N PHE A 111 -8.65 -2.81 -4.12
CA PHE A 111 -9.44 -1.58 -4.19
C PHE A 111 -9.11 -0.69 -5.38
N ASP A 112 -7.90 -0.79 -5.96
CA ASP A 112 -7.46 -0.02 -7.12
C ASP A 112 -7.14 -0.93 -8.32
N PRO A 113 -7.85 -0.77 -9.45
CA PRO A 113 -7.67 -1.65 -10.61
C PRO A 113 -6.32 -1.49 -11.32
N THR A 114 -5.63 -0.36 -11.14
CA THR A 114 -4.28 -0.16 -11.69
C THR A 114 -3.28 -1.05 -10.94
N LEU A 115 -3.38 -1.08 -9.61
CA LEU A 115 -2.59 -1.97 -8.78
C LEU A 115 -2.96 -3.43 -8.96
N GLU A 116 -4.24 -3.75 -9.15
CA GLU A 116 -4.67 -5.12 -9.49
C GLU A 116 -3.96 -5.64 -10.75
N VAL A 117 -3.92 -4.84 -11.82
CA VAL A 117 -3.24 -5.21 -13.08
C VAL A 117 -1.73 -5.34 -12.86
N ALA A 118 -1.14 -4.44 -12.08
CA ALA A 118 0.29 -4.49 -11.74
C ALA A 118 0.63 -5.78 -10.97
N CYS A 119 -0.14 -6.14 -9.95
CA CYS A 119 0.04 -7.38 -9.19
C CYS A 119 -0.10 -8.61 -10.08
N ARG A 120 -1.13 -8.66 -10.94
CA ARG A 120 -1.31 -9.79 -11.88
C ARG A 120 -0.16 -9.92 -12.86
N ALA A 121 0.33 -8.80 -13.39
CA ALA A 121 1.47 -8.81 -14.32
C ALA A 121 2.74 -9.31 -13.63
N LEU A 122 3.02 -8.83 -12.41
CA LEU A 122 4.16 -9.28 -11.63
C LEU A 122 4.04 -10.76 -11.21
N GLY A 123 2.85 -11.19 -10.78
CA GLY A 123 2.60 -12.59 -10.40
C GLY A 123 2.71 -13.56 -11.58
N TRP A 124 2.28 -13.15 -12.79
CA TRP A 124 2.56 -13.94 -14.01
C TRP A 124 4.04 -14.01 -14.34
N TRP A 125 4.79 -12.96 -14.05
CA TRP A 125 6.21 -12.90 -14.31
C TRP A 125 7.02 -13.70 -13.28
N SER A 126 6.71 -13.63 -11.99
CA SER A 126 7.44 -14.35 -10.95
C SER A 126 6.94 -15.78 -10.70
N GLY A 127 5.69 -16.06 -11.05
CA GLY A 127 5.01 -17.30 -10.68
C GLY A 127 4.50 -17.30 -9.23
N GLU A 128 4.47 -16.15 -8.56
CA GLU A 128 4.12 -15.99 -7.14
C GLU A 128 2.79 -15.24 -6.96
N LEU A 129 2.23 -15.31 -5.75
CA LEU A 129 1.12 -14.46 -5.35
C LEU A 129 1.66 -13.06 -5.00
N VAL A 130 1.07 -12.03 -5.61
CA VAL A 130 1.49 -10.65 -5.42
C VAL A 130 0.31 -9.84 -4.88
N SER A 131 0.55 -9.11 -3.79
CA SER A 131 -0.35 -8.10 -3.24
C SER A 131 0.44 -6.82 -2.93
N VAL A 132 -0.26 -5.71 -2.72
CA VAL A 132 0.37 -4.43 -2.41
C VAL A 132 -0.21 -3.83 -1.16
N ASN A 133 0.64 -3.50 -0.18
CA ASN A 133 0.29 -2.61 0.91
C ASN A 133 0.78 -1.19 0.58
N ALA A 134 0.01 -0.17 0.91
CA ALA A 134 0.42 1.22 0.75
C ALA A 134 0.61 1.89 2.11
N TYR A 135 1.72 2.59 2.25
CA TYR A 135 2.11 3.30 3.47
C TYR A 135 2.10 4.80 3.16
N LEU A 136 1.41 5.57 4.01
CA LEU A 136 1.41 7.02 3.97
C LEU A 136 1.92 7.54 5.31
N ALA A 137 3.16 8.02 5.31
CA ALA A 137 3.79 8.71 6.42
C ALA A 137 4.02 10.18 6.04
N VAL A 138 3.92 11.08 7.02
CA VAL A 138 4.19 12.51 6.84
C VAL A 138 5.24 12.93 7.87
N GLY A 139 6.27 13.66 7.42
CA GLY A 139 7.38 14.07 8.27
C GLY A 139 8.42 12.98 8.51
N ASP A 140 9.21 13.13 9.57
CA ASP A 140 10.40 12.31 9.86
C ASP A 140 10.20 11.33 11.03
N THR A 141 8.93 11.04 11.40
CA THR A 141 8.64 10.12 12.51
C THR A 141 8.60 8.69 12.01
N ASP A 142 9.31 7.79 12.70
CA ASP A 142 9.29 6.37 12.39
C ASP A 142 7.87 5.81 12.55
N GLY A 143 7.32 5.27 11.44
CA GLY A 143 6.00 4.66 11.44
C GLY A 143 5.94 3.32 12.17
N PHE A 144 7.06 2.58 12.22
CA PHE A 144 7.18 1.26 12.82
C PHE A 144 8.54 1.09 13.45
N HIS A 145 8.62 0.21 14.45
CA HIS A 145 9.91 -0.30 14.90
C HIS A 145 10.57 -1.19 13.84
N LEU A 146 11.90 -1.34 13.94
CA LEU A 146 12.66 -2.27 13.10
C LEU A 146 12.07 -3.69 13.22
N HIS A 147 11.72 -4.28 12.08
CA HIS A 147 11.15 -5.61 11.96
C HIS A 147 11.61 -6.29 10.66
N TRP A 148 11.19 -7.54 10.48
CA TRP A 148 11.31 -8.28 9.23
C TRP A 148 9.92 -8.78 8.83
N ASP A 149 9.67 -8.85 7.53
CA ASP A 149 8.49 -9.49 6.97
C ASP A 149 8.70 -11.00 6.86
N ASP A 150 7.61 -11.76 6.77
CA ASP A 150 7.61 -13.21 6.54
C ASP A 150 7.47 -13.58 5.05
N HIS A 151 7.56 -12.58 4.17
CA HIS A 151 7.43 -12.68 2.73
C HIS A 151 8.45 -11.80 2.00
N ASP A 152 8.67 -12.07 0.73
CA ASP A 152 9.52 -11.23 -0.13
C ASP A 152 8.86 -9.88 -0.40
N VAL A 153 9.67 -8.82 -0.49
CA VAL A 153 9.19 -7.44 -0.63
C VAL A 153 9.90 -6.72 -1.76
N ILE A 154 9.12 -6.08 -2.63
CA ILE A 154 9.59 -5.02 -3.53
C ILE A 154 9.03 -3.70 -3.02
N ALA A 155 9.90 -2.87 -2.45
CA ALA A 155 9.54 -1.50 -2.08
C ALA A 155 9.76 -0.55 -3.27
N VAL A 156 8.77 0.30 -3.56
CA VAL A 156 8.76 1.22 -4.71
C VAL A 156 8.53 2.66 -4.31
#